data_AF-A0A0W0G5N7-F1
#
_entry.id   AF-A0A0W0G5N7-F1
#
_cell.length_a   1.000
_cell.length_b   1.000
_cell.length_c   1.000
_cell.angle_alpha   90.00
_cell.angle_beta   90.00
_cell.angle_gamma   90.00
#
_symmetry.space_group_name_H-M   'P 1'
#
loop_
_entity.id
_entity.type
_entity.pdbx_description
1 polymer ?
#
loop_
_entity_poly.entity_id
_entity_poly.type
_entity_poly.pdbx_seq_one_letter_code
_entity_poly.pdbx_strand_id
1 'polypeptide(L)'
;MTTQYCSQECQKIHWPGHKPICQHTKSQTAKIAAAYAVSPDENVARNLRKFTSAHTALLGWAGFQALQLKRVPSNIRQNALLVELTPQNHPDSHRRFRIVATHIVPRKYIRDPLVLNDIQRREDRCRQNGGIGTLVIIIQCGSVSQVMPVEVDPPSKISWDIRNDWEQVLHHFVNAGRTDFQPISTTPRG
;
A
#
# COMPACT_ATOMS: atom_id res chain seq x y z
N MET A 1 -2.14 -4.76 -6.75
CA MET A 1 -0.68 -4.89 -6.63
C MET A 1 -0.01 -4.73 -7.99
N THR A 2 0.85 -3.72 -8.13
CA THR A 2 1.82 -3.60 -9.22
C THR A 2 3.20 -3.89 -8.62
N THR A 3 3.78 -5.04 -8.93
CA THR A 3 5.18 -5.32 -8.60
C THR A 3 6.04 -4.66 -9.66
N GLN A 4 6.86 -3.68 -9.27
CA GLN A 4 7.85 -3.06 -10.16
C GLN A 4 9.20 -3.74 -9.98
N TYR A 5 9.90 -3.96 -11.08
CA TYR A 5 11.23 -4.56 -11.11
C TYR A 5 12.19 -3.58 -11.76
N CYS A 6 13.43 -3.52 -11.28
CA CYS A 6 14.48 -2.68 -11.88
C CYS A 6 14.96 -3.21 -13.24
N SER A 7 14.74 -4.51 -13.54
CA SER A 7 15.08 -5.12 -14.82
C SER A 7 14.15 -6.31 -15.14
N GLN A 8 14.14 -6.72 -16.41
CA GLN A 8 13.40 -7.90 -16.87
C GLN A 8 13.98 -9.20 -16.28
N GLU A 9 15.26 -9.21 -15.95
CA GLU A 9 15.93 -10.34 -15.30
C GLU A 9 15.45 -10.51 -13.85
N CYS A 10 15.36 -9.42 -13.09
CA CYS A 10 14.77 -9.43 -11.75
C CYS A 10 13.29 -9.88 -11.77
N GLN A 11 12.55 -9.51 -12.81
CA GLN A 11 11.18 -10.02 -13.01
C GLN A 11 11.16 -11.53 -13.21
N LYS A 12 12.03 -12.09 -14.08
CA LYS A 12 12.08 -13.54 -14.35
C LYS A 12 12.43 -14.34 -13.10
N ILE A 13 13.40 -13.88 -12.32
CA ILE A 13 13.81 -14.51 -11.05
C ILE A 13 12.65 -14.53 -10.06
N HIS A 14 11.91 -13.42 -9.92
CA HIS A 14 10.78 -13.34 -9.00
C HIS A 14 9.49 -13.98 -9.54
N TRP A 15 9.39 -14.25 -10.85
CA TRP A 15 8.17 -14.69 -11.53
C TRP A 15 7.55 -15.97 -10.95
N PRO A 16 8.29 -17.05 -10.62
CA PRO A 16 7.69 -18.26 -10.03
C PRO A 16 6.90 -17.97 -8.75
N GLY A 17 7.41 -17.05 -7.92
CA GLY A 17 6.74 -16.64 -6.68
C GLY A 17 5.63 -15.61 -6.87
N HIS A 18 5.68 -14.82 -7.94
CA HIS A 18 4.70 -13.76 -8.22
C HIS A 18 3.55 -14.21 -9.12
N LYS A 19 3.77 -15.18 -10.01
CA LYS A 19 2.77 -15.67 -10.98
C LYS A 19 1.45 -16.08 -10.33
N PRO A 20 1.41 -16.86 -9.23
CA PRO A 20 0.16 -17.23 -8.58
C PRO A 20 -0.60 -16.00 -8.04
N ILE A 21 0.12 -15.02 -7.49
CA ILE A 21 -0.46 -13.77 -6.95
C ILE A 21 -1.05 -12.93 -8.08
N CYS A 22 -0.33 -12.80 -9.20
CA CYS A 22 -0.80 -12.08 -10.38
C CYS A 22 -2.06 -12.73 -10.96
N GLN A 23 -2.07 -14.06 -11.11
CA GLN A 23 -3.23 -14.80 -11.60
C GLN A 23 -4.43 -14.70 -10.64
N HIS A 24 -4.20 -14.81 -9.34
CA HIS A 24 -5.24 -14.67 -8.32
C HIS A 24 -5.85 -13.27 -8.30
N THR A 25 -5.02 -12.22 -8.39
CA THR A 25 -5.51 -10.83 -8.49
C THR A 25 -6.37 -10.65 -9.75
N LYS A 26 -5.95 -11.21 -10.89
CA LYS A 26 -6.72 -11.17 -12.14
C LYS A 26 -8.05 -11.92 -12.00
N SER A 27 -8.06 -13.10 -11.39
CA SER A 27 -9.27 -13.91 -11.26
C SER A 27 -10.27 -13.34 -10.26
N GLN A 28 -9.82 -12.74 -9.15
CA GLN A 28 -10.71 -12.00 -8.24
C GLN A 28 -11.34 -10.79 -8.93
N THR A 29 -10.56 -10.04 -9.72
CA THR A 29 -11.10 -8.91 -10.52
C THR A 29 -12.18 -9.37 -11.49
N ALA A 30 -11.96 -10.51 -12.17
CA ALA A 30 -12.92 -11.08 -13.12
C ALA A 30 -14.19 -11.66 -12.44
N LYS A 31 -14.06 -12.29 -11.26
CA LYS A 31 -15.20 -12.82 -10.50
C LYS A 31 -16.11 -11.71 -9.97
N ILE A 32 -15.53 -10.60 -9.53
CA ILE A 32 -16.29 -9.40 -9.13
C ILE A 32 -17.02 -8.80 -10.33
N ALA A 33 -16.38 -8.76 -11.51
CA ALA A 33 -17.01 -8.30 -12.75
C ALA A 33 -18.15 -9.20 -13.25
N ALA A 34 -18.08 -10.52 -13.02
CA ALA A 34 -19.09 -11.47 -13.46
C ALA A 34 -20.33 -11.56 -12.55
N ALA A 35 -20.18 -11.23 -11.26
CA ALA A 35 -21.30 -11.25 -10.30
C ALA A 35 -22.22 -10.01 -10.39
N TYR A 36 -21.78 -8.95 -11.08
CA TYR A 36 -22.51 -7.69 -11.22
C TYR A 36 -22.46 -7.26 -12.69
N ALA A 37 -23.58 -7.39 -13.41
CA ALA A 37 -23.73 -6.93 -14.80
C ALA A 37 -23.19 -5.49 -14.96
N VAL A 38 -22.02 -5.37 -15.61
CA VAL A 38 -21.28 -4.14 -15.94
C VAL A 38 -21.62 -2.93 -15.05
N SER A 39 -21.07 -2.94 -13.83
CA SER A 39 -21.02 -1.78 -12.94
C SER A 39 -19.79 -0.89 -13.27
N PRO A 40 -19.81 0.43 -13.00
CA PRO A 40 -18.63 1.32 -13.03
C PRO A 40 -17.38 0.82 -12.25
N ASP A 41 -17.50 -0.26 -11.47
CA ASP A 41 -16.46 -0.88 -10.63
C ASP A 41 -15.23 -1.45 -11.36
N GLU A 42 -15.33 -1.89 -12.62
CA GLU A 42 -14.14 -2.41 -13.33
C GLU A 42 -13.09 -1.31 -13.58
N ASN A 43 -13.56 -0.07 -13.74
CA ASN A 43 -12.70 1.10 -13.81
C ASN A 43 -12.11 1.42 -12.43
N VAL A 44 -12.86 1.22 -11.34
CA VAL A 44 -12.42 1.45 -9.96
C VAL A 44 -11.25 0.53 -9.60
N ALA A 45 -11.37 -0.79 -9.77
CA ALA A 45 -10.29 -1.72 -9.42
C ALA A 45 -9.00 -1.50 -10.24
N ARG A 46 -9.15 -1.09 -11.50
CA ARG A 46 -8.01 -0.73 -12.36
C ARG A 46 -7.36 0.60 -11.93
N ASN A 47 -8.18 1.63 -11.70
CA ASN A 47 -7.71 2.94 -11.26
C ASN A 47 -7.10 2.86 -9.86
N LEU A 48 -7.66 2.04 -8.97
CA LEU A 48 -7.15 1.83 -7.60
C LEU A 48 -5.75 1.23 -7.61
N ARG A 49 -5.50 0.27 -8.52
CA ARG A 49 -4.15 -0.28 -8.74
C ARG A 49 -3.17 0.79 -9.20
N LYS A 50 -3.56 1.63 -10.16
CA LYS A 50 -2.74 2.75 -10.64
C LYS A 50 -2.49 3.77 -9.52
N PHE A 51 -3.52 4.16 -8.79
CA PHE A 51 -3.47 5.07 -7.66
C PHE A 51 -2.50 4.56 -6.59
N THR A 52 -2.65 3.30 -6.18
CA THR A 52 -1.77 2.69 -5.17
C THR A 52 -0.31 2.68 -5.64
N SER A 53 -0.08 2.34 -6.92
CA SER A 53 1.27 2.34 -7.51
C SER A 53 1.88 3.75 -7.48
N ALA A 54 1.10 4.76 -7.88
CA ALA A 54 1.57 6.13 -8.00
C ALA A 54 1.82 6.80 -6.63
N HIS A 55 1.09 6.39 -5.59
CA HIS A 55 1.22 6.93 -4.24
C HIS A 55 1.95 5.97 -3.28
N THR A 56 2.74 5.02 -3.79
CA THR A 56 3.43 4.01 -2.95
C THR A 56 4.26 4.65 -1.84
N ALA A 57 5.06 5.67 -2.18
CA ALA A 57 5.91 6.38 -1.21
C ALA A 57 5.09 7.11 -0.13
N LEU A 58 4.04 7.83 -0.55
CA LEU A 58 3.14 8.55 0.35
C LEU A 58 2.40 7.59 1.30
N LEU A 59 1.81 6.52 0.75
CA LEU A 59 1.06 5.53 1.53
C LEU A 59 1.98 4.77 2.49
N GLY A 60 3.17 4.37 2.04
CA GLY A 60 4.18 3.73 2.86
C GLY A 60 4.62 4.61 4.03
N TRP A 61 4.89 5.89 3.76
CA TRP A 61 5.22 6.87 4.79
C TRP A 61 4.06 7.09 5.77
N ALA A 62 2.83 7.28 5.26
CA ALA A 62 1.65 7.48 6.11
C ALA A 62 1.41 6.27 7.02
N GLY A 63 1.50 5.04 6.51
CA GLY A 63 1.39 3.84 7.32
C GLY A 63 2.50 3.71 8.37
N PHE A 64 3.72 4.10 8.02
CA PHE A 64 4.83 4.12 8.98
C PHE A 64 4.58 5.09 10.15
N GLN A 65 4.10 6.30 9.85
CA GLN A 65 3.75 7.31 10.86
C GLN A 65 2.54 6.87 11.69
N ALA A 66 1.47 6.38 11.04
CA ALA A 66 0.24 5.95 11.69
C ALA A 66 0.48 4.82 12.71
N LEU A 67 1.32 3.83 12.35
CA LEU A 67 1.67 2.74 13.27
C LEU A 67 2.80 3.11 14.24
N GLN A 68 3.32 4.34 14.18
CA GLN A 68 4.38 4.86 15.04
C GLN A 68 5.65 3.98 15.02
N LEU A 69 6.01 3.44 13.87
CA LEU A 69 7.02 2.38 13.76
C LEU A 69 8.43 2.83 14.19
N LYS A 70 8.73 4.13 14.17
CA LYS A 70 9.99 4.67 14.71
C LYS A 70 10.07 4.56 16.24
N ARG A 71 8.93 4.64 16.93
CA ARG A 71 8.84 4.56 18.40
C ARG A 71 8.55 3.13 18.88
N VAL A 72 7.62 2.45 18.19
CA VAL A 72 7.14 1.12 18.57
C VAL A 72 7.17 0.20 17.34
N PRO A 73 8.35 -0.31 16.94
CA PRO A 73 8.48 -1.14 15.74
C PRO A 73 7.63 -2.42 15.76
N SER A 74 7.31 -2.95 16.95
CA SER A 74 6.49 -4.15 17.12
C SER A 74 5.05 -3.99 16.63
N ASN A 75 4.53 -2.77 16.53
CA ASN A 75 3.18 -2.48 16.01
C ASN A 75 2.95 -3.07 14.62
N ILE A 76 4.00 -3.20 13.80
CA ILE A 76 3.96 -3.76 12.44
C ILE A 76 3.42 -5.21 12.38
N ARG A 77 3.51 -5.94 13.50
CA ARG A 77 3.09 -7.35 13.59
C ARG A 77 1.59 -7.48 13.83
N GLN A 78 0.99 -6.50 14.50
CA GLN A 78 -0.40 -6.59 14.98
C GLN A 78 -1.34 -5.64 14.25
N ASN A 79 -0.83 -4.54 13.72
CA ASN A 79 -1.63 -3.45 13.17
C ASN A 79 -1.41 -3.29 11.66
N ALA A 80 -2.41 -2.71 11.00
CA ALA A 80 -2.39 -2.28 9.61
C ALA A 80 -3.07 -0.91 9.50
N LEU A 81 -2.67 -0.11 8.52
CA LEU A 81 -3.37 1.13 8.19
C LEU A 81 -4.47 0.83 7.17
N LEU A 82 -5.73 1.12 7.50
CA LEU A 82 -6.86 1.12 6.58
C LEU A 82 -7.09 2.54 6.08
N VAL A 83 -7.10 2.73 4.76
CA VAL A 83 -7.43 3.97 4.08
C VAL A 83 -8.71 3.75 3.29
N GLU A 84 -9.77 4.47 3.67
CA GLU A 84 -11.05 4.43 2.98
C GLU A 84 -11.10 5.51 1.92
N LEU A 85 -11.39 5.11 0.69
CA LEU A 85 -11.49 5.96 -0.49
C LEU A 85 -12.91 5.95 -1.04
N THR A 86 -13.30 7.08 -1.62
CA THR A 86 -14.44 7.16 -2.52
C THR A 86 -13.95 7.51 -3.93
N PRO A 87 -14.52 6.89 -4.99
CA PRO A 87 -14.21 7.31 -6.35
C PRO A 87 -14.74 8.72 -6.59
N GLN A 88 -14.06 9.45 -7.48
CA GLN A 88 -14.44 10.77 -7.96
C GLN A 88 -14.40 10.80 -9.48
N ASN A 89 -15.38 11.47 -10.08
CA ASN A 89 -15.36 11.73 -11.51
C ASN A 89 -14.43 12.92 -11.79
N HIS A 90 -13.18 12.64 -12.16
CA HIS A 90 -12.19 13.66 -12.47
C HIS A 90 -11.39 13.27 -13.74
N PRO A 91 -11.12 14.23 -14.66
CA PRO A 91 -10.36 13.95 -15.88
C PRO A 91 -8.94 13.46 -15.57
N ASP A 92 -8.24 14.15 -14.67
CA ASP A 92 -6.94 13.70 -14.13
C ASP A 92 -7.11 12.42 -13.31
N SER A 93 -6.40 11.37 -13.74
CA SER A 93 -6.42 10.04 -13.12
C SER A 93 -5.94 10.01 -11.68
N HIS A 94 -5.05 10.93 -11.27
CA HIS A 94 -4.51 10.97 -9.91
C HIS A 94 -5.51 11.55 -8.89
N ARG A 95 -6.54 12.25 -9.37
CA ARG A 95 -7.60 12.87 -8.56
C ARG A 95 -8.93 12.10 -8.61
N ARG A 96 -8.90 10.85 -9.10
CA ARG A 96 -10.11 10.00 -9.19
C ARG A 96 -10.48 9.33 -7.88
N PHE A 97 -9.72 9.56 -6.81
CA PHE A 97 -10.01 9.06 -5.49
C PHE A 97 -9.85 10.19 -4.48
N ARG A 98 -10.73 10.19 -3.48
CA ARG A 98 -10.62 11.04 -2.29
C ARG A 98 -10.66 10.17 -1.06
N ILE A 99 -9.86 10.52 -0.06
CA ILE A 99 -9.89 9.86 1.25
C ILE A 99 -11.13 10.30 2.01
N VAL A 100 -11.87 9.30 2.49
CA VAL A 100 -13.04 9.46 3.36
C VAL A 100 -12.57 9.42 4.81
N ALA A 101 -11.78 8.40 5.17
CA ALA A 101 -11.30 8.19 6.52
C ALA A 101 -10.02 7.35 6.52
N THR A 102 -9.31 7.38 7.65
CA THR A 102 -8.20 6.49 7.95
C THR A 102 -8.40 5.81 9.31
N HIS A 103 -7.99 4.54 9.41
CA HIS A 103 -8.16 3.74 10.62
C HIS A 103 -6.94 2.86 10.86
N ILE A 104 -6.57 2.67 12.13
CA ILE A 104 -5.64 1.61 12.52
C ILE A 104 -6.47 0.39 12.84
N VAL A 105 -6.26 -0.70 12.09
CA VAL A 105 -7.02 -1.95 12.24
C VAL A 105 -6.08 -3.09 12.59
N PRO A 106 -6.57 -4.14 13.27
CA PRO A 106 -5.79 -5.35 13.48
C PRO A 106 -5.43 -6.03 12.15
N ARG A 107 -4.21 -6.53 12.02
CA ARG A 107 -3.72 -7.20 10.80
C ARG A 107 -4.52 -8.45 10.43
N LYS A 108 -5.20 -9.07 11.42
CA LYS A 108 -6.20 -10.15 11.23
C LYS A 108 -7.42 -9.76 10.39
N TYR A 109 -7.57 -8.47 10.05
CA TYR A 109 -8.60 -8.01 9.11
C TYR A 109 -8.43 -8.64 7.72
N ILE A 110 -7.19 -9.00 7.36
CA ILE A 110 -6.89 -9.73 6.12
C ILE A 110 -7.12 -11.22 6.35
N ARG A 111 -8.02 -11.81 5.58
CA ARG A 111 -8.39 -13.24 5.71
C ARG A 111 -7.93 -14.10 4.55
N ASP A 112 -7.53 -13.49 3.45
CA ASP A 112 -7.15 -14.20 2.22
C ASP A 112 -5.80 -14.93 2.41
N PRO A 113 -5.75 -16.27 2.35
CA PRO A 113 -4.53 -17.03 2.60
C PRO A 113 -3.39 -16.70 1.63
N LEU A 114 -3.70 -16.37 0.37
CA LEU A 114 -2.66 -16.03 -0.61
C LEU A 114 -2.03 -14.68 -0.32
N VAL A 115 -2.85 -13.71 0.12
CA VAL A 115 -2.36 -12.40 0.55
C VAL A 115 -1.55 -12.54 1.85
N LEU A 116 -2.02 -13.34 2.81
CA LEU A 116 -1.30 -13.62 4.04
C LEU A 116 0.07 -14.27 3.78
N ASN A 117 0.13 -15.25 2.88
CA ASN A 117 1.39 -15.90 2.49
C ASN A 117 2.36 -14.94 1.78
N ASP A 118 1.88 -14.02 0.94
CA ASP A 118 2.75 -12.99 0.33
C ASP A 118 3.30 -12.04 1.38
N ILE A 119 2.45 -11.58 2.31
CA ILE A 119 2.87 -10.70 3.41
C ILE A 119 3.92 -11.41 4.27
N GLN A 120 3.69 -12.67 4.65
CA GLN A 120 4.61 -13.45 5.47
C GLN A 120 5.97 -13.61 4.77
N ARG A 121 5.98 -14.00 3.49
CA ARG A 121 7.21 -14.14 2.70
C ARG A 121 8.01 -12.85 2.63
N ARG A 122 7.35 -11.70 2.42
CA ARG A 122 8.00 -10.38 2.43
C ARG A 122 8.52 -10.04 3.81
N GLU A 123 7.77 -10.38 4.87
CA GLU A 123 8.18 -10.10 6.24
C GLU A 123 9.44 -10.89 6.60
N ASP A 124 9.49 -12.18 6.28
CA ASP A 124 10.65 -13.03 6.53
C ASP A 124 11.88 -12.48 5.79
N ARG A 125 11.73 -12.15 4.50
CA ARG A 125 12.79 -11.54 3.69
C ARG A 125 13.28 -10.21 4.28
N CYS A 126 12.35 -9.31 4.63
CA CYS A 126 12.68 -8.00 5.17
C CYS A 126 13.44 -8.12 6.50
N ARG A 127 12.98 -9.00 7.40
CA ARG A 127 13.65 -9.26 8.68
C ARG A 127 15.02 -9.90 8.52
N GLN A 128 15.17 -10.86 7.60
CA GLN A 128 16.48 -11.46 7.27
C GLN A 128 17.50 -10.41 6.79
N ASN A 129 17.04 -9.37 6.11
CA ASN A 129 17.85 -8.24 5.66
C ASN A 129 18.02 -7.14 6.72
N GLY A 130 17.62 -7.38 7.98
CA GLY A 130 17.73 -6.44 9.10
C GLY A 130 16.64 -5.37 9.17
N GLY A 131 15.63 -5.43 8.30
CA GLY A 131 14.49 -4.51 8.31
C GLY A 131 13.51 -4.77 9.46
N ILE A 132 12.60 -3.82 9.69
CA ILE A 132 11.60 -3.90 10.78
C ILE A 132 10.56 -4.99 10.49
N GLY A 133 10.23 -5.22 9.21
CA GLY A 133 9.24 -6.18 8.74
C GLY A 133 8.36 -5.60 7.63
N THR A 134 7.19 -6.20 7.41
CA THR A 134 6.25 -5.76 6.37
C THR A 134 5.09 -4.98 6.96
N LEU A 135 5.06 -3.66 6.68
CA LEU A 135 3.94 -2.78 6.95
C LEU A 135 2.80 -3.13 6.00
N VAL A 136 1.59 -3.18 6.52
CA VAL A 136 0.40 -3.52 5.73
C VAL A 136 -0.51 -2.31 5.67
N ILE A 137 -0.82 -1.88 4.44
CA ILE A 137 -1.79 -0.83 4.17
C ILE A 137 -2.94 -1.44 3.37
N ILE A 138 -4.16 -1.24 3.83
CA ILE A 138 -5.39 -1.71 3.21
C ILE A 138 -6.07 -0.50 2.60
N ILE A 139 -6.29 -0.51 1.29
CA ILE A 139 -6.96 0.57 0.57
C ILE A 139 -8.34 0.06 0.17
N GLN A 140 -9.38 0.59 0.81
CA GLN A 140 -10.77 0.21 0.58
C GLN A 140 -11.46 1.27 -0.28
N CYS A 141 -12.18 0.86 -1.32
CA CYS A 141 -12.97 1.75 -2.17
C CYS A 141 -14.29 1.05 -2.54
N GLY A 142 -15.36 1.36 -1.81
CA GLY A 142 -16.64 0.64 -1.93
C GLY A 142 -16.47 -0.84 -1.60
N SER A 143 -16.80 -1.72 -2.55
CA SER A 143 -16.62 -3.19 -2.44
C SER A 143 -15.20 -3.66 -2.79
N VAL A 144 -14.38 -2.80 -3.39
CA VAL A 144 -13.03 -3.15 -3.84
C VAL A 144 -12.02 -2.90 -2.73
N SER A 145 -11.26 -3.94 -2.36
CA SER A 145 -10.17 -3.84 -1.40
C SER A 145 -8.84 -4.15 -2.08
N GLN A 146 -7.83 -3.32 -1.85
CA GLN A 146 -6.46 -3.56 -2.28
C GLN A 146 -5.53 -3.56 -1.07
N VAL A 147 -4.84 -4.67 -0.86
CA VAL A 147 -3.78 -4.78 0.16
C VAL A 147 -2.44 -4.41 -0.45
N MET A 148 -1.70 -3.53 0.22
CA MET A 148 -0.36 -3.06 -0.13
C MET A 148 0.62 -3.35 1.02
N PRO A 149 1.39 -4.45 0.91
CA PRO A 149 2.51 -4.73 1.79
C PRO A 149 3.73 -3.89 1.40
N VAL A 150 4.35 -3.23 2.37
CA VAL A 150 5.53 -2.37 2.21
C VAL A 150 6.61 -2.87 3.16
N GLU A 151 7.77 -3.23 2.63
CA GLU A 151 8.92 -3.61 3.46
C GLU A 151 9.52 -2.36 4.10
N VAL A 152 9.73 -2.41 5.42
CA VAL A 152 10.21 -1.28 6.19
C VAL A 152 11.67 -1.48 6.52
N ASP A 153 12.50 -0.57 6.01
CA ASP A 153 13.94 -0.53 6.25
C ASP A 153 14.29 -0.52 7.74
N PRO A 154 15.54 -0.90 8.10
CA PRO A 154 16.03 -0.78 9.47
C PRO A 154 15.88 0.65 10.00
N PRO A 155 15.62 0.85 11.30
CA PRO A 155 15.50 2.19 11.91
C PRO A 155 16.68 3.12 11.60
N SER A 156 17.89 2.58 11.46
CA SER A 156 19.11 3.34 11.15
C SER A 156 19.13 3.94 9.74
N LYS A 157 18.36 3.40 8.79
CA LYS A 157 18.24 3.92 7.42
C LYS A 157 17.08 4.91 7.26
N ILE A 158 16.23 5.04 8.28
CA ILE A 158 15.04 5.91 8.26
C ILE A 158 15.46 7.30 8.72
N SER A 159 15.73 8.17 7.75
CA SER A 159 16.25 9.52 7.99
C SER A 159 15.16 10.59 8.19
N TRP A 160 13.90 10.28 7.88
CA TRP A 160 12.81 11.25 8.02
C TRP A 160 12.24 11.36 9.44
N ASP A 161 11.59 12.49 9.69
CA ASP A 161 11.07 12.86 11.01
C ASP A 161 9.77 12.15 11.36
N ILE A 162 9.49 12.10 12.67
CA ILE A 162 8.17 11.69 13.18
C ILE A 162 7.21 12.86 12.93
N ARG A 163 6.08 12.57 12.28
CA ARG A 163 5.10 13.58 11.91
C ARG A 163 3.71 13.16 12.36
N ASN A 164 3.16 13.92 13.30
CA ASN A 164 1.80 13.69 13.81
C ASN A 164 0.72 14.19 12.84
N ASP A 165 1.08 15.07 11.90
CA ASP A 165 0.21 15.62 10.87
C ASP A 165 0.14 14.72 9.60
N TRP A 166 0.56 13.45 9.71
CA TRP A 166 0.65 12.53 8.59
C TRP A 166 -0.67 12.37 7.83
N GLU A 167 -1.80 12.39 8.53
CA GLU A 167 -3.13 12.29 7.92
C GLU A 167 -3.44 13.51 7.07
N GLN A 168 -3.12 14.71 7.56
CA GLN A 168 -3.32 15.97 6.82
C GLN A 168 -2.46 16.01 5.55
N VAL A 169 -1.21 15.57 5.64
CA VAL A 169 -0.30 15.45 4.49
C VAL A 169 -0.82 14.43 3.49
N LEU A 170 -1.28 13.26 3.95
CA LEU A 170 -1.87 12.24 3.10
C LEU A 170 -3.09 12.78 2.33
N HIS A 171 -4.02 13.45 3.03
CA HIS A 171 -5.17 14.10 2.42
C HIS A 171 -4.76 15.17 1.40
N HIS A 172 -3.78 16.02 1.74
CA HIS A 172 -3.31 17.08 0.85
C HIS A 172 -2.77 16.53 -0.47
N PHE A 173 -1.86 15.55 -0.42
CA PHE A 173 -1.26 14.99 -1.62
C PHE A 173 -2.27 14.25 -2.49
N VAL A 174 -3.17 13.46 -1.88
CA VAL A 174 -4.21 12.74 -2.62
C VAL A 174 -5.20 13.71 -3.27
N ASN A 175 -5.70 14.71 -2.54
CA ASN A 175 -6.63 15.70 -3.09
C ASN A 175 -5.99 16.57 -4.18
N ALA A 176 -4.70 16.89 -4.04
CA ALA A 176 -3.95 17.63 -5.05
C ALA A 176 -3.59 16.77 -6.28
N GLY A 177 -3.71 15.43 -6.21
CA GLY A 177 -3.27 14.49 -7.24
C GLY A 177 -1.75 14.40 -7.38
N ARG A 178 -1.01 14.73 -6.31
CA ARG A 178 0.46 14.78 -6.32
C ARG A 178 1.08 13.43 -6.02
N THR A 179 1.97 12.99 -6.89
CA THR A 179 2.69 11.71 -6.80
C THR A 179 4.17 11.87 -6.47
N ASP A 180 4.63 13.12 -6.36
CA ASP A 180 6.01 13.54 -6.11
C ASP A 180 6.34 13.66 -4.60
N PHE A 181 5.60 12.94 -3.76
CA PHE A 181 5.82 12.97 -2.31
C PHE A 181 7.24 12.51 -1.94
N GLN A 182 7.92 13.33 -1.13
CA GLN A 182 9.21 13.01 -0.52
C GLN A 182 9.13 13.28 0.99
N PRO A 183 9.50 12.31 1.85
CA PRO A 183 9.55 12.53 3.29
C PRO A 183 10.53 13.66 3.65
N ILE A 184 10.08 14.59 4.50
CA ILE A 184 10.95 15.66 5.01
C ILE A 184 11.87 15.06 6.09
N SER A 185 13.15 15.41 6.02
CA SER A 185 14.16 15.14 7.05
C SER A 185 14.77 16.47 7.47
N THR A 186 14.59 16.86 8.73
CA THR A 186 15.20 18.05 9.32
C THR A 186 16.60 17.81 9.85
N THR A 187 17.03 16.55 9.97
CA THR A 187 18.42 16.21 10.31
C THR A 187 19.31 16.33 9.06
N PRO A 188 20.36 17.17 9.06
CA PRO A 188 21.38 17.11 8.02
C PRO A 188 21.96 15.70 8.02
N ARG A 189 22.20 15.13 6.83
CA ARG A 189 23.06 13.94 6.72
C ARG A 189 24.43 14.36 7.28
N GLY A 190 24.73 13.91 8.50
CA GLY A 190 26.08 13.93 9.04
C GLY A 190 26.97 12.95 8.30
#